data_AF-A0A2M8B030-F1
#
_entry.id   AF-A0A2M8B030-F1
#
_cell.length_a   1.000
_cell.length_b   1.000
_cell.length_c   1.000
_cell.angle_alpha   90.00
_cell.angle_beta   90.00
_cell.angle_gamma   90.00
#
_symmetry.space_group_name_H-M   'P 1'
#
loop_
_entity.id
_entity.type
_entity.pdbx_description
1 polymer ?
#
loop_
_entity_poly.entity_id
_entity_poly.type
_entity_poly.pdbx_seq_one_letter_code
_entity_poly.pdbx_strand_id
1 'polypeptide(L)'
;MTISDVRIEKAEPLSRGFREETPGAMMNRPPRMKEIISGIILLAARGKEPMPTAKVHSILHAMKSHESILSGLRFSLTGAVCYSRDIDQAIHHLTDGGFLKIVAGSAFAVEHASGFGNYLSGFLTNSQIQVVHSASLRFHERMRRDVKDPHDRP
;
A
#
# COMPACT_ATOMS: atom_id res chain seq x y z
N MET A 1 -24.71 44.94 -39.84
CA MET A 1 -24.15 44.69 -38.49
C MET A 1 -24.49 43.27 -38.09
N THR A 2 -23.47 42.42 -38.17
CA THR A 2 -23.38 41.01 -37.79
C THR A 2 -23.21 40.88 -36.27
N ILE A 3 -23.93 39.96 -35.61
CA ILE A 3 -23.52 39.09 -34.48
C ILE A 3 -24.55 37.92 -34.46
N SER A 4 -24.31 36.79 -35.13
CA SER A 4 -23.56 35.59 -34.72
C SER A 4 -24.25 34.72 -33.65
N ASP A 5 -24.66 33.53 -34.09
CA ASP A 5 -25.03 32.33 -33.32
C ASP A 5 -24.16 32.10 -32.08
N VAL A 6 -24.80 31.75 -30.96
CA VAL A 6 -24.20 30.86 -29.96
C VAL A 6 -25.27 29.87 -29.48
N ARG A 7 -25.23 28.67 -30.07
CA ARG A 7 -25.79 27.46 -29.47
C ARG A 7 -24.97 27.15 -28.22
N ILE A 8 -25.61 27.15 -27.05
CA ILE A 8 -24.98 26.66 -25.83
C ILE A 8 -25.04 25.14 -25.87
N GLU A 9 -23.92 24.52 -26.26
CA GLU A 9 -23.69 23.09 -26.09
C GLU A 9 -23.81 22.74 -24.60
N LYS A 10 -24.71 21.80 -24.32
CA LYS A 10 -24.91 21.25 -22.99
C LYS A 10 -23.67 20.42 -22.67
N ALA A 11 -22.74 21.00 -21.90
CA ALA A 11 -21.55 20.30 -21.45
C ALA A 11 -21.96 19.04 -20.67
N GLU A 12 -21.60 17.87 -21.20
CA GLU A 12 -21.60 16.62 -20.46
C GLU A 12 -20.69 16.77 -19.23
N PRO A 13 -21.14 16.39 -18.03
CA PRO A 13 -20.20 16.20 -16.95
C PRO A 13 -19.32 15.00 -17.32
N LEU A 14 -18.03 15.24 -17.52
CA LEU A 14 -16.97 14.24 -17.51
C LEU A 14 -16.89 13.60 -16.12
N SER A 15 -17.89 12.80 -15.77
CA SER A 15 -17.75 11.77 -14.77
C SER A 15 -16.93 10.67 -15.40
N ARG A 16 -15.60 10.85 -15.35
CA ARG A 16 -14.63 9.76 -15.48
C ARG A 16 -14.81 8.89 -14.24
N GLY A 17 -15.94 8.17 -14.22
CA GLY A 17 -16.30 7.24 -13.18
C GLY A 17 -15.17 6.24 -13.06
N PHE A 18 -14.63 6.13 -11.86
CA PHE A 18 -13.97 4.91 -11.43
C PHE A 18 -14.86 3.77 -11.90
N ARG A 19 -14.28 2.88 -12.70
CA ARG A 19 -14.95 1.66 -13.13
C ARG A 19 -15.41 0.97 -11.84
N GLU A 20 -16.71 1.00 -11.62
CA GLU A 20 -17.38 0.24 -10.57
C GLU A 20 -17.18 -1.24 -10.93
N GLU A 21 -16.03 -1.79 -10.53
CA GLU A 21 -15.81 -3.22 -10.52
C GLU A 21 -16.60 -3.75 -9.32
N THR A 22 -17.80 -4.22 -9.64
CA THR A 22 -18.75 -5.01 -8.84
C THR A 22 -18.27 -5.41 -7.45
N PRO A 23 -18.92 -4.95 -6.36
CA PRO A 23 -18.72 -5.51 -5.04
C PRO A 23 -19.32 -6.93 -5.03
N GLY A 24 -18.49 -7.95 -4.82
CA GLY A 24 -18.97 -9.27 -4.38
C GLY A 24 -18.58 -10.49 -5.21
N ALA A 25 -17.80 -10.37 -6.28
CA ALA A 25 -17.14 -11.54 -6.85
C ALA A 25 -15.79 -11.73 -6.14
N MET A 26 -15.66 -12.73 -5.26
CA MET A 26 -14.36 -13.23 -4.84
C MET A 26 -13.58 -13.60 -6.11
N MET A 27 -12.73 -12.69 -6.59
CA MET A 27 -11.94 -12.98 -7.77
C MET A 27 -10.96 -14.06 -7.35
N ASN A 28 -11.17 -15.28 -7.86
CA ASN A 28 -10.26 -16.43 -7.75
C ASN A 28 -8.99 -16.17 -8.59
N ARG A 29 -8.40 -15.00 -8.40
CA ARG A 29 -7.20 -14.53 -9.07
C ARG A 29 -6.06 -14.66 -8.06
N PRO A 30 -4.86 -15.10 -8.50
CA PRO A 30 -3.69 -15.03 -7.66
C PRO A 30 -3.52 -13.60 -7.12
N PRO A 31 -3.35 -13.42 -5.80
CA PRO A 31 -3.15 -12.09 -5.23
C PRO A 31 -1.89 -11.50 -5.84
N ARG A 32 -1.96 -10.25 -6.30
CA ARG A 32 -0.75 -9.61 -6.83
C ARG A 32 0.08 -9.12 -5.64
N MET A 33 1.35 -8.87 -5.93
CA MET A 33 2.28 -8.45 -4.89
C MET A 33 1.83 -7.12 -4.25
N LYS A 34 1.26 -6.20 -5.03
CA LYS A 34 0.76 -4.93 -4.50
C LYS A 34 -0.30 -5.10 -3.40
N GLU A 35 -1.24 -6.05 -3.52
CA GLU A 35 -2.30 -6.23 -2.51
C GLU A 35 -1.72 -6.84 -1.23
N ILE A 36 -0.80 -7.81 -1.38
CA ILE A 36 -0.08 -8.41 -0.26
C ILE A 36 0.70 -7.34 0.52
N ILE A 37 1.50 -6.53 -0.18
CA ILE A 37 2.34 -5.50 0.44
C ILE A 37 1.47 -4.40 1.06
N SER A 38 0.40 -3.99 0.38
CA SER A 38 -0.54 -3.00 0.93
C SER A 38 -1.17 -3.49 2.24
N GLY A 39 -1.57 -4.76 2.31
CA GLY A 39 -2.09 -5.37 3.52
C GLY A 39 -1.06 -5.45 4.64
N ILE A 40 0.19 -5.83 4.33
CA ILE A 40 1.28 -5.85 5.32
C ILE A 40 1.51 -4.45 5.90
N ILE A 41 1.67 -3.44 5.04
CA ILE A 41 1.96 -2.07 5.47
C ILE A 41 0.81 -1.52 6.30
N LEU A 42 -0.43 -1.66 5.85
CA LEU A 42 -1.56 -1.07 6.54
C LEU A 42 -1.86 -1.74 7.89
N LEU A 43 -1.81 -3.07 7.95
CA LEU A 43 -2.03 -3.80 9.21
C LEU A 43 -0.90 -3.57 10.22
N ALA A 44 0.33 -3.32 9.73
CA ALA A 44 1.46 -2.97 10.57
C ALA A 44 1.46 -1.51 11.04
N ALA A 45 0.76 -0.63 10.32
CA ALA A 45 0.54 0.76 10.70
C ALA A 45 -0.46 0.83 11.87
N ARG A 46 -0.05 0.32 13.03
CA ARG A 46 -0.86 0.29 14.25
C ARG A 46 -0.92 1.68 14.86
N GLY A 47 -2.04 2.38 14.65
CA GLY A 47 -2.30 3.67 15.28
C GLY A 47 -1.44 4.82 14.73
N LYS A 48 -1.04 5.74 15.62
CA LYS A 48 -0.29 6.97 15.26
C LYS A 48 1.22 6.76 15.13
N GLU A 49 1.70 5.50 15.09
CA GLU A 49 3.13 5.22 14.99
C GLU A 49 3.67 5.46 13.57
N PRO A 50 4.69 6.32 13.40
CA PRO A 50 5.29 6.57 12.09
C PRO A 50 6.03 5.35 11.57
N MET A 51 5.85 5.06 10.28
CA MET A 51 6.71 4.13 9.54
C MET A 51 7.60 4.93 8.58
N PRO A 52 8.91 5.07 8.84
CA PRO A 52 9.81 5.73 7.91
C PRO A 52 9.82 5.02 6.56
N THR A 53 9.45 5.72 5.47
CA THR A 53 9.29 5.09 4.15
C THR A 53 10.60 4.47 3.65
N ALA A 54 11.73 5.09 3.97
CA ALA A 54 13.07 4.58 3.66
C ALA A 54 13.37 3.19 4.28
N LYS A 55 12.73 2.86 5.41
CA LYS A 55 12.93 1.57 6.10
C LYS A 55 12.03 0.46 5.57
N VAL A 56 10.88 0.81 4.99
CA VAL A 56 9.88 -0.16 4.48
C VAL A 56 10.52 -1.13 3.49
N HIS A 57 11.29 -0.62 2.52
CA HIS A 57 11.94 -1.47 1.52
C HIS A 57 12.99 -2.42 2.13
N SER A 58 13.85 -1.89 3.00
CA SER A 58 14.92 -2.66 3.61
C SER A 58 14.36 -3.77 4.51
N ILE A 59 13.31 -3.49 5.28
CA ILE A 59 12.66 -4.48 6.15
C ILE A 59 11.99 -5.57 5.31
N LEU A 60 11.21 -5.20 4.29
CA LEU A 60 10.55 -6.18 3.41
C LEU A 60 11.56 -7.02 2.62
N HIS A 61 12.69 -6.43 2.23
CA HIS A 61 13.81 -7.17 1.64
C HIS A 61 14.36 -8.22 2.62
N ALA A 62 14.66 -7.83 3.86
CA ALA A 62 15.17 -8.73 4.89
C ALA A 62 14.15 -9.79 5.35
N MET A 63 12.86 -9.56 5.15
CA MET A 63 11.80 -10.53 5.46
C MET A 63 11.65 -11.58 4.36
N LYS A 64 12.01 -11.25 3.12
CA LYS A 64 11.83 -12.11 1.95
C LYS A 64 12.41 -13.52 2.11
N SER A 65 13.53 -13.67 2.83
CA SER A 65 14.18 -14.96 3.09
C SER A 65 13.39 -15.89 4.02
N HIS A 66 12.43 -15.35 4.78
CA HIS A 66 11.66 -16.09 5.79
C HIS A 66 10.15 -16.08 5.52
N GLU A 67 9.67 -15.17 4.67
CA GLU A 67 8.26 -15.04 4.30
C GLU A 67 8.01 -15.54 2.89
N SER A 68 7.48 -16.76 2.74
CA SER A 68 7.14 -17.31 1.42
C SER A 68 6.15 -16.45 0.63
N ILE A 69 5.27 -15.72 1.33
CA ILE A 69 4.32 -14.77 0.73
C ILE A 69 5.02 -13.59 0.03
N LEU A 70 6.28 -13.29 0.36
CA LEU A 70 7.10 -12.26 -0.26
C LEU A 70 8.02 -12.81 -1.38
N SER A 71 7.94 -14.10 -1.69
CA SER A 71 8.80 -14.75 -2.70
C SER A 71 8.73 -14.10 -4.09
N GLY A 72 7.58 -13.54 -4.47
CA GLY A 72 7.42 -12.81 -5.73
C GLY A 72 7.95 -11.37 -5.74
N LEU A 73 8.30 -10.80 -4.58
CA LEU A 73 8.72 -9.40 -4.46
C LEU A 73 10.09 -9.15 -5.10
N ARG A 74 10.20 -8.24 -6.06
CA ARG A 74 11.48 -7.96 -6.74
C ARG A 74 12.12 -6.69 -6.22
N PHE A 75 13.43 -6.73 -6.08
CA PHE A 75 14.24 -5.58 -5.68
C PHE A 75 15.23 -5.21 -6.77
N SER A 76 15.40 -3.92 -7.00
CA SER A 76 16.52 -3.34 -7.71
C SER A 76 17.54 -2.86 -6.69
N LEU A 77 18.79 -3.26 -6.86
CA LEU A 77 19.88 -2.79 -6.01
C LEU A 77 20.37 -1.45 -6.59
N THR A 78 20.22 -0.37 -5.83
CA THR A 78 20.73 0.95 -6.23
C THR A 78 21.71 1.42 -5.16
N GLY A 79 23.00 1.18 -5.38
CA GLY A 79 24.03 1.38 -4.36
C GLY A 79 23.78 0.53 -3.11
N ALA A 80 23.77 1.15 -1.93
CA ALA A 80 23.51 0.47 -0.65
C ALA A 80 22.02 0.31 -0.31
N VAL A 81 21.10 0.73 -1.21
CA VAL A 81 19.66 0.73 -0.94
C VAL A 81 18.95 -0.33 -1.76
N CYS A 82 18.18 -1.18 -1.07
CA CYS A 82 17.24 -2.11 -1.72
C CYS A 82 15.97 -1.34 -2.04
N TYR A 83 15.59 -1.28 -3.32
CA TYR A 83 14.37 -0.59 -3.77
C TYR A 83 13.44 -1.58 -4.47
N SER A 84 12.12 -1.42 -4.30
CA SER A 84 11.12 -2.27 -4.96
C SER A 84 9.97 -1.42 -5.48
N ARG A 85 9.68 -1.54 -6.77
CA ARG A 85 8.54 -0.86 -7.40
C ARG A 85 7.21 -1.32 -6.83
N ASP A 86 7.08 -2.60 -6.45
CA ASP A 86 5.83 -3.12 -5.87
C ASP A 86 5.52 -2.46 -4.52
N ILE A 87 6.56 -2.13 -3.74
CA ILE A 87 6.43 -1.41 -2.47
C ILE A 87 5.98 0.03 -2.71
N ASP A 88 6.61 0.73 -3.66
CA ASP A 88 6.21 2.10 -4.01
C ASP A 88 4.77 2.15 -4.52
N GLN A 89 4.38 1.19 -5.36
CA GLN A 89 3.00 1.08 -5.83
C GLN A 89 2.03 0.84 -4.68
N ALA A 90 2.39 0.02 -3.69
CA ALA A 90 1.56 -0.22 -2.52
C ALA A 90 1.42 1.05 -1.65
N ILE A 91 2.52 1.77 -1.41
CA ILE A 91 2.50 3.03 -0.65
C ILE A 91 1.65 4.08 -1.37
N HIS A 92 1.88 4.30 -2.68
CA HIS A 92 1.08 5.22 -3.47
C HIS A 92 -0.40 4.82 -3.47
N HIS A 93 -0.71 3.54 -3.68
CA HIS A 93 -2.09 3.07 -3.68
C HIS A 93 -2.80 3.33 -2.35
N LEU A 94 -2.10 3.11 -1.23
CA LEU A 94 -2.63 3.40 0.10
C LEU A 94 -2.78 4.90 0.36
N THR A 95 -1.87 5.74 -0.14
CA THR A 95 -1.96 7.20 -0.02
C THR A 95 -3.08 7.78 -0.88
N ASP A 96 -3.17 7.36 -2.14
CA ASP A 96 -4.22 7.77 -3.07
C ASP A 96 -5.61 7.34 -2.57
N GLY A 97 -5.68 6.16 -1.93
CA GLY A 97 -6.89 5.66 -1.28
C GLY A 97 -7.22 6.34 0.07
N GLY A 98 -6.38 7.25 0.55
CA GLY A 98 -6.59 7.95 1.83
C GLY A 98 -6.34 7.09 3.09
N PHE A 99 -5.72 5.92 2.95
CA PHE A 99 -5.43 5.01 4.06
C PHE A 99 -4.10 5.31 4.75
N LEU A 100 -3.15 5.90 4.01
CA LEU A 100 -1.88 6.39 4.54
C LEU A 100 -1.72 7.89 4.27
N LYS A 101 -1.11 8.59 5.24
CA LYS A 101 -0.61 9.96 5.05
C LYS A 101 0.91 9.97 5.19
N ILE A 102 1.61 10.58 4.24
CA ILE A 102 3.06 10.80 4.35
C ILE A 102 3.32 12.18 4.94
N VAL A 103 4.06 12.24 6.04
CA VAL A 103 4.51 13.48 6.69
C VAL A 103 5.99 13.36 7.00
N ALA A 104 6.80 14.31 6.51
CA ALA A 104 8.25 14.36 6.72
C ALA A 104 8.97 13.02 6.44
N GLY A 105 8.59 12.33 5.35
CA GLY A 105 9.19 11.04 4.96
C GLY A 105 8.75 9.83 5.77
N SER A 106 7.74 9.97 6.63
CA SER A 106 7.13 8.87 7.38
C SER A 106 5.67 8.67 6.99
N ALA A 107 5.27 7.42 6.81
CA ALA A 107 3.89 7.03 6.55
C ALA A 107 3.13 6.76 7.86
N PHE A 108 1.91 7.29 7.95
CA PHE A 108 1.01 7.16 9.09
C PHE A 108 -0.32 6.56 8.62
N ALA A 109 -0.88 5.61 9.37
CA ALA A 109 -2.25 5.19 9.15
C ALA A 109 -3.23 6.32 9.43
N VAL A 110 -4.25 6.44 8.59
CA VAL A 110 -5.40 7.32 8.81
C VAL A 110 -6.46 6.58 9.63
N GLU A 111 -7.20 7.29 10.49
CA GLU A 111 -8.18 6.69 11.42
C GLU A 111 -9.29 5.86 10.72
N HIS A 112 -9.53 6.09 9.43
CA HIS A 112 -10.50 5.34 8.61
C HIS A 112 -9.89 4.14 7.84
N ALA A 113 -8.69 3.68 8.21
CA ALA A 113 -8.03 2.52 7.60
C ALA A 113 -8.83 1.21 7.66
N SER A 114 -9.82 1.09 8.54
CA SER A 114 -10.66 -0.10 8.71
C SER A 114 -11.39 -0.54 7.42
N GLY A 115 -11.73 0.40 6.54
CA GLY A 115 -12.38 0.10 5.25
C GLY A 115 -11.51 -0.70 4.28
N PHE A 116 -10.18 -0.58 4.38
CA PHE A 116 -9.26 -1.29 3.48
C PHE A 116 -9.21 -2.80 3.75
N GLY A 117 -9.54 -3.24 4.97
CA GLY A 117 -9.68 -4.67 5.26
C GLY A 117 -10.75 -5.33 4.38
N ASN A 118 -11.89 -4.64 4.21
CA ASN A 118 -12.94 -5.08 3.30
C ASN A 118 -12.48 -5.06 1.85
N TYR A 119 -11.74 -4.02 1.44
CA TYR A 119 -11.14 -3.98 0.10
C TYR A 119 -10.23 -5.20 -0.16
N LEU A 120 -9.30 -5.50 0.77
CA LEU A 120 -8.40 -6.65 0.64
C LEU A 120 -9.13 -7.99 0.60
N SER A 121 -10.26 -8.14 1.30
CA SER A 121 -11.08 -9.36 1.23
C SER A 121 -11.69 -9.61 -0.16
N GLY A 122 -11.76 -8.59 -1.02
CA GLY A 122 -12.12 -8.76 -2.43
C GLY A 122 -11.02 -9.40 -3.28
N PHE A 123 -9.77 -9.40 -2.80
CA PHE A 123 -8.58 -9.88 -3.53
C PHE A 123 -7.85 -11.04 -2.86
N LEU A 124 -8.05 -11.23 -1.55
CA LEU A 124 -7.36 -12.22 -0.74
C LEU A 124 -8.36 -13.22 -0.14
N THR A 125 -8.01 -14.50 -0.14
CA THR A 125 -8.75 -15.50 0.64
C THR A 125 -8.52 -15.31 2.14
N ASN A 126 -9.38 -15.87 2.99
CA ASN A 126 -9.20 -15.82 4.45
C ASN A 126 -7.84 -16.39 4.90
N SER A 127 -7.37 -17.47 4.27
CA SER A 127 -6.04 -18.04 4.57
C SER A 127 -4.92 -17.08 4.18
N GLN A 128 -5.03 -16.41 3.03
CA GLN A 128 -4.06 -15.39 2.61
C GLN A 128 -4.08 -14.18 3.55
N ILE A 129 -5.26 -13.73 3.98
CA ILE A 129 -5.40 -12.64 4.97
C ILE A 129 -4.69 -13.01 6.28
N GLN A 130 -4.83 -14.24 6.77
CA GLN A 130 -4.13 -14.69 7.98
C GLN A 130 -2.61 -14.68 7.81
N VAL A 131 -2.09 -15.11 6.66
CA VAL A 131 -0.65 -15.06 6.36
C VAL A 131 -0.16 -13.62 6.25
N VAL A 132 -0.89 -12.75 5.54
CA VAL A 132 -0.60 -11.30 5.44
C VAL A 132 -0.58 -10.66 6.81
N HIS A 133 -1.57 -10.96 7.66
CA HIS A 133 -1.62 -10.46 9.02
C HIS A 133 -0.40 -10.93 9.84
N SER A 134 -0.05 -12.23 9.77
CA SER A 134 1.15 -12.77 10.44
C SER A 134 2.44 -12.07 9.99
N ALA A 135 2.60 -11.83 8.69
CA ALA A 135 3.73 -11.08 8.14
C ALA A 135 3.71 -9.62 8.61
N SER A 136 2.55 -8.96 8.69
CA SER A 136 2.42 -7.60 9.20
C SER A 136 2.90 -7.45 10.64
N LEU A 137 2.68 -8.45 11.49
CA LEU A 137 3.19 -8.46 12.88
C LEU A 137 4.71 -8.45 12.91
N ARG A 138 5.34 -9.31 12.10
CA ARG A 138 6.81 -9.41 12.01
C ARG A 138 7.42 -8.16 11.39
N PHE A 139 6.77 -7.59 10.39
CA PHE A 139 7.15 -6.32 9.80
C PHE A 139 7.09 -5.19 10.82
N HIS A 140 5.98 -5.07 11.57
CA HIS A 140 5.81 -4.07 12.62
C HIS A 140 6.89 -4.19 13.71
N GLU A 141 7.17 -5.41 14.15
CA GLU A 141 8.21 -5.66 15.17
C GLU A 141 9.61 -5.23 14.67
N ARG A 142 9.97 -5.56 13.43
CA ARG A 142 11.23 -5.10 12.83
C ARG A 142 11.28 -3.59 12.68
N MET A 143 10.17 -2.96 12.28
CA MET A 143 10.06 -1.51 12.18
C MET A 143 10.30 -0.84 13.54
N ARG A 144 9.70 -1.37 14.62
CA ARG A 144 9.91 -0.84 15.98
C ARG A 144 11.36 -0.96 16.43
N ARG A 145 12.03 -2.08 16.16
CA ARG A 145 13.44 -2.28 16.53
C ARG A 145 14.34 -1.28 15.80
N ASP A 146 14.16 -1.13 14.49
CA ASP A 146 14.92 -0.21 13.65
C ASP A 146 14.66 1.27 13.96
N VAL A 147 13.46 1.62 14.43
CA VAL A 147 13.13 3.00 14.84
C VAL A 147 13.63 3.31 16.25
N LYS A 148 13.71 2.31 17.14
CA LYS A 148 14.23 2.46 18.51
C LYS A 148 15.75 2.46 18.59
N ASP A 149 16.45 2.09 17.53
CA ASP A 149 17.90 2.07 17.47
C ASP A 149 18.47 3.18 16.56
N PRO A 150 18.69 4.39 17.11
CA PRO A 150 19.42 5.44 16.42
C PRO A 150 20.95 5.36 16.61
N HIS A 151 21.49 4.34 17.29
CA HIS A 151 22.90 4.35 17.73
C HIS A 151 23.79 3.18 17.28
N ASP A 152 23.29 2.13 16.64
CA ASP A 152 24.16 1.14 15.99
C ASP A 152 24.42 1.48 14.51
N ARG A 153 25.38 2.37 14.27
CA ARG A 153 26.21 2.33 13.05
C ARG A 153 27.68 2.50 13.45
N PRO A 154 28.60 1.63 12.98
CA PRO A 154 30.03 1.83 13.16
C PRO A 154 30.52 3.08 12.43
#